data_AF-A0A2Z6EXN3-F1
#
_entry.id   AF-A0A2Z6EXN3-F1
#
_cell.length_a   1.000
_cell.length_b   1.000
_cell.length_c   1.000
_cell.angle_alpha   90.00
_cell.angle_beta   90.00
_cell.angle_gamma   90.00
#
_symmetry.space_group_name_H-M   'P 1'
#
loop_
_entity.id
_entity.type
_entity.pdbx_description
1 polymer ?
#
loop_
_entity_poly.entity_id
_entity_poly.type
_entity_poly.pdbx_seq_one_letter_code
_entity_poly.pdbx_strand_id
1 'polypeptide(L)'
;MLDKHNTEKILTALAELGNLEVGDEKIIEDGVNRQAKLGDFFNKNPILQFQTKETASLFDDIVSDIKKLTGATVEADQMWRYCVNPALVGNAIKAGISPDNPLLCFISNSPDNPYLFNMAKGWQRIVSAGLKDEKLSADLLISLYETCTGAENKVPFMEDLYNGNECALVIGSNMTDEGLSLLEKNIENSYQDYGIKVTYKLSIDKDFGKQVVDLKRAAMDPNDLKEALKDFVIEYFKEDKKITDSGANSLEDKAQRRTMNDLNLARKLTQHRIFPSGNTMVGHLLINFLRLKRRQSPASLVNYDDIDGSHDKKLQKNFIENMNDLVTEAENNFIKRADSSVRR
;
A
#
# COMPACT_ATOMS: atom_id res chain seq x y z
N MET A 1 -12.99 -7.57 0.09
CA MET A 1 -13.08 -8.34 1.35
C MET A 1 -11.99 -9.39 1.34
N LEU A 2 -11.09 -9.38 2.32
CA LEU A 2 -10.19 -10.50 2.58
C LEU A 2 -11.04 -11.67 3.09
N ASP A 3 -10.83 -12.86 2.54
CA ASP A 3 -11.52 -14.08 2.94
C ASP A 3 -11.26 -14.38 4.43
N LYS A 4 -12.31 -14.20 5.23
CA LYS A 4 -12.33 -14.31 6.70
C LYS A 4 -11.74 -15.63 7.19
N HIS A 5 -11.92 -16.72 6.44
CA HIS A 5 -11.42 -18.04 6.79
C HIS A 5 -9.89 -18.17 6.65
N ASN A 6 -9.30 -17.46 5.69
CA ASN A 6 -7.86 -17.46 5.47
C ASN A 6 -7.13 -16.50 6.41
N THR A 7 -7.73 -15.34 6.70
CA THR A 7 -7.23 -14.44 7.75
C THR A 7 -7.26 -15.10 9.12
N GLU A 8 -8.31 -15.86 9.47
CA GLU A 8 -8.34 -16.64 10.70
C GLU A 8 -7.22 -17.69 10.75
N LYS A 9 -6.98 -18.45 9.67
CA LYS A 9 -5.87 -19.43 9.63
C LYS A 9 -4.49 -18.79 9.76
N ILE A 10 -4.26 -17.64 9.12
CA ILE A 10 -3.01 -16.89 9.26
C ILE A 10 -2.88 -16.36 10.68
N LEU A 11 -3.95 -15.80 11.27
CA LEU A 11 -3.96 -15.35 12.67
C LEU A 11 -3.78 -16.51 13.65
N THR A 12 -4.34 -17.68 13.40
CA THR A 12 -4.14 -18.91 14.19
C THR A 12 -2.69 -19.37 14.08
N ALA A 13 -2.11 -19.44 12.88
CA ALA A 13 -0.71 -19.79 12.69
C ALA A 13 0.24 -18.78 13.36
N LEU A 14 -0.09 -17.48 13.28
CA LEU A 14 0.65 -16.42 13.97
C LEU A 14 0.54 -16.59 15.50
N ALA A 15 -0.66 -16.87 16.03
CA ALA A 15 -0.91 -17.03 17.46
C ALA A 15 -0.27 -18.31 18.05
N GLU A 16 -0.29 -19.42 17.30
CA GLU A 16 0.39 -20.67 17.67
C GLU A 16 1.91 -20.50 17.74
N LEU A 17 2.48 -19.61 16.93
CA LEU A 17 3.92 -19.30 16.92
C LEU A 17 4.32 -18.22 17.96
N GLY A 18 3.37 -17.41 18.42
CA GLY A 18 3.58 -16.34 19.41
C GLY A 18 3.52 -16.79 20.87
N ASN A 19 2.95 -17.96 21.17
CA ASN A 19 2.66 -18.42 22.54
C ASN A 19 3.76 -19.27 23.22
N LEU A 20 5.01 -19.24 22.76
CA LEU A 20 6.09 -20.04 23.38
C LEU A 20 6.92 -19.17 24.34
N GLU A 21 6.69 -19.36 25.65
CA GLU A 21 7.53 -18.82 26.73
C GLU A 21 8.99 -19.33 26.63
N VAL A 22 9.92 -18.44 26.99
CA VAL A 22 11.37 -18.51 26.71
C VAL A 22 12.10 -19.54 27.59
N GLY A 23 12.86 -20.45 26.97
CA GLY A 23 13.84 -21.34 27.62
C GLY A 23 14.81 -21.99 26.59
N ASP A 24 16.11 -21.95 26.88
CA ASP A 24 17.19 -22.04 25.86
C ASP A 24 17.33 -23.35 25.08
N GLU A 25 17.03 -24.53 25.65
CA GLU A 25 17.11 -25.80 24.91
C GLU A 25 15.87 -26.03 24.02
N LYS A 26 14.70 -25.56 24.46
CA LYS A 26 13.45 -25.66 23.72
C LYS A 26 13.44 -24.71 22.52
N ILE A 27 14.16 -23.58 22.58
CA ILE A 27 14.26 -22.58 21.50
C ILE A 27 14.95 -23.13 20.25
N ILE A 28 15.94 -24.03 20.40
CA ILE A 28 16.65 -24.61 19.24
C ILE A 28 15.76 -25.67 18.58
N GLU A 29 15.12 -26.53 19.37
CA GLU A 29 14.21 -27.57 18.87
C GLU A 29 12.90 -26.98 18.31
N ASP A 30 12.35 -25.95 18.97
CA ASP A 30 11.23 -25.16 18.45
C ASP A 30 11.65 -24.27 17.28
N GLY A 31 12.91 -23.82 17.18
CA GLY A 31 13.43 -23.07 16.03
C GLY A 31 13.49 -23.95 14.78
N VAL A 32 13.96 -25.19 14.93
CA VAL A 32 13.95 -26.21 13.88
C VAL A 32 12.51 -26.62 13.54
N ASN A 33 11.63 -26.82 14.53
CA ASN A 33 10.20 -27.09 14.31
C ASN A 33 9.43 -25.89 13.71
N ARG A 34 9.84 -24.64 13.99
CA ARG A 34 9.29 -23.41 13.40
C ARG A 34 9.68 -23.27 11.92
N GLN A 35 10.94 -23.53 11.57
CA GLN A 35 11.38 -23.63 10.17
C GLN A 35 10.69 -24.81 9.46
N ALA A 36 10.45 -25.93 10.15
CA ALA A 36 9.71 -27.06 9.62
C ALA A 36 8.21 -26.76 9.43
N LYS A 37 7.56 -25.99 10.31
CA LYS A 37 6.13 -25.60 10.17
C LYS A 37 5.90 -24.47 9.15
N LEU A 38 6.79 -23.47 9.07
CA LEU A 38 6.83 -22.53 7.94
C LEU A 38 7.11 -23.30 6.65
N GLY A 39 8.12 -24.16 6.72
CA GLY A 39 8.45 -25.16 5.73
C GLY A 39 7.21 -25.90 5.29
N ASP A 40 6.37 -26.41 6.19
CA ASP A 40 5.17 -27.18 5.88
C ASP A 40 4.01 -26.34 5.35
N PHE A 41 3.78 -25.12 5.86
CA PHE A 41 2.75 -24.21 5.30
C PHE A 41 3.09 -23.81 3.87
N PHE A 42 4.36 -23.44 3.63
CA PHE A 42 4.86 -23.14 2.30
C PHE A 42 5.02 -24.42 1.44
N ASN A 43 5.51 -25.54 1.97
CA ASN A 43 5.75 -26.83 1.27
C ASN A 43 4.43 -27.47 0.84
N LYS A 44 3.33 -27.24 1.57
CA LYS A 44 1.99 -27.72 1.19
C LYS A 44 1.37 -26.90 0.06
N ASN A 45 1.96 -25.76 -0.32
CA ASN A 45 1.53 -24.97 -1.48
C ASN A 45 2.74 -24.46 -2.30
N PRO A 46 3.18 -25.21 -3.32
CA PRO A 46 4.32 -24.86 -4.17
C PRO A 46 4.26 -23.44 -4.77
N ILE A 47 3.05 -22.91 -5.00
CA ILE A 47 2.84 -21.56 -5.54
C ILE A 47 3.30 -20.51 -4.52
N LEU A 48 2.95 -20.68 -3.24
CA LEU A 48 3.37 -19.76 -2.17
C LEU A 48 4.88 -19.81 -1.93
N GLN A 49 5.54 -20.97 -2.14
CA GLN A 49 7.00 -21.05 -2.07
C GLN A 49 7.71 -20.31 -3.19
N PHE A 50 7.26 -20.54 -4.41
CA PHE A 50 7.82 -19.89 -5.58
C PHE A 50 7.70 -18.38 -5.46
N GLN A 51 6.49 -17.89 -5.11
CA GLN A 51 6.22 -16.46 -4.92
C GLN A 51 7.06 -15.86 -3.79
N THR A 52 7.33 -16.57 -2.69
CA THR A 52 8.21 -16.07 -1.62
C THR A 52 9.65 -15.89 -2.09
N LYS A 53 10.20 -16.85 -2.83
CA LYS A 53 11.57 -16.75 -3.36
C LYS A 53 11.69 -15.62 -4.38
N GLU A 54 10.73 -15.53 -5.31
CA GLU A 54 10.69 -14.43 -6.27
C GLU A 54 10.52 -13.08 -5.60
N THR A 55 9.66 -12.97 -4.57
CA THR A 55 9.48 -11.73 -3.80
C THR A 55 10.79 -11.24 -3.20
N ALA A 56 11.57 -12.14 -2.58
CA ALA A 56 12.86 -11.79 -2.00
C ALA A 56 13.84 -11.27 -3.07
N SER A 57 13.92 -11.97 -4.22
CA SER A 57 14.76 -11.52 -5.35
C SER A 57 14.32 -10.16 -5.88
N LEU A 58 13.01 -9.91 -5.99
CA LEU A 58 12.49 -8.60 -6.38
C LEU A 58 12.92 -7.53 -5.38
N PHE A 59 12.87 -7.80 -4.07
CA PHE A 59 13.30 -6.82 -3.07
C PHE A 59 14.78 -6.46 -3.18
N ASP A 60 15.67 -7.41 -3.46
CA ASP A 60 17.09 -7.13 -3.69
C ASP A 60 17.30 -6.15 -4.86
N ASP A 61 16.62 -6.40 -5.99
CA ASP A 61 16.67 -5.52 -7.16
C ASP A 61 16.08 -4.13 -6.85
N ILE A 62 14.92 -4.11 -6.20
CA ILE A 62 14.20 -2.88 -5.84
C ILE A 62 15.05 -1.98 -4.94
N VAL A 63 15.67 -2.52 -3.87
CA VAL A 63 16.47 -1.69 -2.96
C VAL A 63 17.76 -1.21 -3.61
N SER A 64 18.38 -2.02 -4.46
CA SER A 64 19.53 -1.63 -5.27
C SER A 64 19.19 -0.43 -6.16
N ASP A 65 18.04 -0.48 -6.82
CA ASP A 65 17.60 0.57 -7.73
C ASP A 65 17.06 1.81 -7.00
N ILE A 66 16.43 1.66 -5.83
CA ILE A 66 16.09 2.80 -4.94
C ILE A 66 17.37 3.54 -4.55
N LYS A 67 18.42 2.83 -4.15
CA LYS A 67 19.71 3.45 -3.81
C LYS A 67 20.32 4.21 -4.99
N LYS A 68 20.23 3.67 -6.21
CA LYS A 68 20.65 4.39 -7.43
C LYS A 68 19.81 5.64 -7.69
N LEU A 69 18.51 5.59 -7.40
CA LEU A 69 17.61 6.71 -7.63
C LEU A 69 17.75 7.83 -6.61
N THR A 70 17.86 7.51 -5.32
CA THR A 70 17.67 8.49 -4.23
C THR A 70 18.91 8.65 -3.36
N GLY A 71 19.87 7.72 -3.45
CA GLY A 71 20.98 7.60 -2.49
C GLY A 71 20.59 6.99 -1.15
N ALA A 72 19.30 6.75 -0.89
CA ALA A 72 18.82 6.16 0.34
C ALA A 72 19.16 4.67 0.40
N THR A 73 19.57 4.20 1.58
CA THR A 73 19.74 2.77 1.85
C THR A 73 18.45 2.23 2.44
N VAL A 74 17.88 1.23 1.78
CA VAL A 74 16.80 0.39 2.31
C VAL A 74 17.34 -1.04 2.32
N GLU A 75 17.15 -1.75 3.43
CA GLU A 75 17.53 -3.15 3.52
C GLU A 75 16.47 -4.02 2.85
N ALA A 76 16.88 -4.98 2.02
CA ALA A 76 15.95 -5.87 1.31
C ALA A 76 15.04 -6.65 2.27
N ASP A 77 15.57 -7.05 3.43
CA ASP A 77 14.83 -7.74 4.50
C ASP A 77 13.75 -6.86 5.17
N GLN A 78 13.78 -5.54 4.98
CA GLN A 78 12.79 -4.58 5.48
C GLN A 78 11.86 -4.04 4.39
N MET A 79 12.08 -4.35 3.11
CA MET A 79 11.32 -3.78 2.00
C MET A 79 9.81 -4.08 2.11
N TRP A 80 9.44 -5.19 2.75
CA TRP A 80 8.05 -5.55 3.02
C TRP A 80 7.29 -4.51 3.85
N ARG A 81 7.97 -3.69 4.68
CA ARG A 81 7.36 -2.62 5.48
C ARG A 81 6.76 -1.51 4.62
N TYR A 82 7.28 -1.33 3.40
CA TYR A 82 6.73 -0.42 2.39
C TYR A 82 5.66 -1.07 1.51
N CYS A 83 5.33 -2.34 1.75
CA CYS A 83 4.33 -3.09 1.00
C CYS A 83 3.07 -3.38 1.84
N VAL A 84 3.27 -3.69 3.11
CA VAL A 84 2.21 -4.12 4.04
C VAL A 84 1.68 -2.94 4.84
N ASN A 85 0.36 -2.88 5.02
CA ASN A 85 -0.29 -1.85 5.82
C ASN A 85 0.21 -1.92 7.30
N PRO A 86 0.91 -0.89 7.81
CA PRO A 86 1.46 -0.91 9.17
C PRO A 86 0.40 -1.06 10.26
N ALA A 87 -0.82 -0.56 10.04
CA ALA A 87 -1.92 -0.74 10.98
C ALA A 87 -2.30 -2.22 11.17
N LEU A 88 -2.21 -3.05 10.12
CA LEU A 88 -2.45 -4.49 10.22
C LEU A 88 -1.36 -5.16 11.06
N VAL A 89 -0.09 -4.78 10.86
CA VAL A 89 1.05 -5.27 11.65
C VAL A 89 0.88 -4.88 13.12
N GLY A 90 0.53 -3.62 13.39
CA GLY A 90 0.29 -3.13 14.74
C GLY A 90 -0.88 -3.84 15.44
N ASN A 91 -1.94 -4.19 14.70
CA ASN A 91 -3.05 -4.98 15.25
C ASN A 91 -2.63 -6.41 15.59
N ALA A 92 -1.81 -7.06 14.76
CA ALA A 92 -1.24 -8.37 15.07
C ALA A 92 -0.37 -8.32 16.33
N ILE A 93 0.50 -7.31 16.46
CA ILE A 93 1.34 -7.15 17.64
C ILE A 93 0.49 -6.93 18.90
N LYS A 94 -0.55 -6.09 18.84
CA LYS A 94 -1.51 -5.89 19.94
C LYS A 94 -2.26 -7.17 20.32
N ALA A 95 -2.47 -8.06 19.36
CA ALA A 95 -3.07 -9.37 19.59
C ALA A 95 -2.09 -10.40 20.17
N GLY A 96 -0.85 -10.01 20.49
CA GLY A 96 0.17 -10.86 21.12
C GLY A 96 1.19 -11.47 20.16
N ILE A 97 1.17 -11.10 18.86
CA ILE A 97 2.16 -11.59 17.92
C ILE A 97 3.50 -10.87 18.14
N SER A 98 4.59 -11.63 18.25
CA SER A 98 5.93 -11.06 18.38
C SER A 98 6.24 -10.11 17.20
N PRO A 99 6.79 -8.90 17.45
CA PRO A 99 7.19 -7.97 16.39
C PRO A 99 8.32 -8.52 15.51
N ASP A 100 9.08 -9.51 15.99
CA ASP A 100 10.15 -10.18 15.25
C ASP A 100 9.64 -11.40 14.46
N ASN A 101 8.32 -11.64 14.41
CA ASN A 101 7.76 -12.77 13.69
C ASN A 101 7.95 -12.60 12.16
N PRO A 102 8.70 -13.49 11.48
CA PRO A 102 9.00 -13.36 10.06
C PRO A 102 7.76 -13.50 9.15
N LEU A 103 6.61 -13.94 9.68
CA LEU A 103 5.37 -14.05 8.93
C LEU A 103 4.55 -12.75 8.88
N LEU A 104 4.93 -11.71 9.63
CA LEU A 104 4.23 -10.43 9.60
C LEU A 104 4.20 -9.82 8.19
N CYS A 105 5.22 -10.07 7.37
CA CYS A 105 5.25 -9.61 5.98
C CYS A 105 4.19 -10.26 5.08
N PHE A 106 3.67 -11.43 5.46
CA PHE A 106 2.65 -12.18 4.72
C PHE A 106 1.23 -11.99 5.26
N ILE A 107 1.02 -11.09 6.23
CA ILE A 107 -0.27 -10.91 6.92
C ILE A 107 -1.45 -10.59 5.98
N SER A 108 -1.16 -10.02 4.81
CA SER A 108 -2.16 -9.66 3.80
C SER A 108 -2.25 -10.66 2.64
N ASN A 109 -1.46 -11.74 2.63
CA ASN A 109 -1.47 -12.73 1.56
C ASN A 109 -2.60 -13.75 1.73
N SER A 110 -3.14 -14.23 0.61
CA SER A 110 -3.96 -15.44 0.55
C SER A 110 -3.53 -16.29 -0.65
N PRO A 111 -3.92 -17.58 -0.72
CA PRO A 111 -3.63 -18.43 -1.89
C PRO A 111 -4.10 -17.84 -3.23
N ASP A 112 -5.24 -17.14 -3.22
CA ASP A 112 -5.83 -16.52 -4.41
C ASP A 112 -5.36 -15.09 -4.65
N ASN A 113 -4.69 -14.48 -3.66
CA ASN A 113 -4.16 -13.13 -3.73
C ASN A 113 -2.80 -13.03 -3.02
N PRO A 114 -1.69 -13.27 -3.74
CA PRO A 114 -0.34 -13.16 -3.19
C PRO A 114 0.07 -11.69 -3.07
N TYR A 115 -0.56 -10.99 -2.12
CA TYR A 115 -0.48 -9.54 -1.96
C TYR A 115 0.96 -9.01 -1.93
N LEU A 116 1.84 -9.59 -1.11
CA LEU A 116 3.23 -9.14 -0.97
C LEU A 116 4.02 -9.26 -2.29
N PHE A 117 3.84 -10.36 -3.01
CA PHE A 117 4.47 -10.58 -4.31
C PHE A 117 3.98 -9.56 -5.34
N ASN A 118 2.67 -9.34 -5.40
CA ASN A 118 2.07 -8.35 -6.28
C ASN A 118 2.51 -6.92 -5.94
N MET A 119 2.63 -6.58 -4.64
CA MET A 119 3.23 -5.31 -4.20
C MET A 119 4.69 -5.19 -4.63
N ALA A 120 5.49 -6.27 -4.52
CA ALA A 120 6.88 -6.27 -4.97
C ALA A 120 6.99 -6.00 -6.48
N LYS A 121 6.15 -6.64 -7.31
CA LYS A 121 6.07 -6.33 -8.76
C LYS A 121 5.70 -4.86 -9.01
N GLY A 122 4.72 -4.33 -8.25
CA GLY A 122 4.35 -2.92 -8.31
C GLY A 122 5.50 -1.97 -7.95
N TRP A 123 6.27 -2.30 -6.91
CA TRP A 123 7.48 -1.58 -6.52
C TRP A 123 8.55 -1.62 -7.62
N GLN A 124 8.80 -2.79 -8.20
CA GLN A 124 9.73 -2.93 -9.33
C GLN A 124 9.31 -2.07 -10.52
N ARG A 125 7.99 -2.02 -10.82
CA ARG A 125 7.43 -1.19 -11.91
C ARG A 125 7.68 0.30 -11.69
N ILE A 126 7.43 0.83 -10.48
CA ILE A 126 7.61 2.26 -10.20
C ILE A 126 9.09 2.67 -10.13
N VAL A 127 9.96 1.78 -9.62
CA VAL A 127 11.41 2.02 -9.56
C VAL A 127 12.00 2.00 -10.96
N SER A 128 11.61 1.02 -11.79
CA SER A 128 11.97 0.97 -13.21
C SER A 128 11.50 2.21 -13.97
N ALA A 129 10.26 2.68 -13.69
CA ALA A 129 9.73 3.91 -14.25
C ALA A 129 10.59 5.13 -13.86
N GLY A 130 10.99 5.21 -12.59
CA GLY A 130 11.87 6.25 -12.07
C GLY A 130 13.24 6.26 -12.74
N LEU A 131 13.86 5.09 -12.94
CA LEU A 131 15.16 4.95 -13.60
C LEU A 131 15.11 5.36 -15.08
N LYS A 132 14.00 5.07 -15.76
CA LYS A 132 13.77 5.44 -17.15
C LYS A 132 13.25 6.87 -17.33
N ASP A 133 13.13 7.63 -16.23
CA ASP A 133 12.53 8.96 -16.20
C ASP A 133 11.12 9.02 -16.82
N GLU A 134 10.35 7.93 -16.73
CA GLU A 134 9.00 7.85 -17.26
C GLU A 134 8.10 8.93 -16.63
N LYS A 135 7.16 9.48 -17.42
CA LYS A 135 6.23 10.52 -16.96
C LYS A 135 4.99 9.90 -16.34
N LEU A 136 4.42 10.58 -15.34
CA LEU A 136 3.08 10.26 -14.87
C LEU A 136 2.09 10.36 -16.03
N SER A 137 1.33 9.31 -16.27
CA SER A 137 0.32 9.22 -17.33
C SER A 137 -0.77 8.22 -16.95
N ALA A 138 -1.91 8.27 -17.63
CA ALA A 138 -2.96 7.26 -17.48
C ALA A 138 -2.45 5.85 -17.81
N ASP A 139 -1.61 5.71 -18.85
CA ASP A 139 -1.03 4.42 -19.23
C ASP A 139 -0.09 3.85 -18.17
N LEU A 140 0.70 4.70 -17.50
CA LEU A 140 1.52 4.29 -16.36
C LEU A 140 0.65 3.79 -15.21
N LEU A 141 -0.45 4.48 -14.90
CA LEU A 141 -1.36 4.10 -13.81
C LEU A 141 -2.09 2.78 -14.11
N ILE A 142 -2.52 2.57 -15.36
CA ILE A 142 -3.14 1.32 -15.81
C ILE A 142 -2.13 0.18 -15.74
N SER A 143 -0.94 0.36 -16.30
CA SER A 143 0.14 -0.63 -16.23
C SER A 143 0.51 -0.97 -14.79
N LEU A 144 0.55 0.04 -13.91
CA LEU A 144 0.82 -0.15 -12.48
C LEU A 144 -0.27 -1.00 -11.82
N TYR A 145 -1.54 -0.72 -12.09
CA TYR A 145 -2.67 -1.53 -11.63
C TYR A 145 -2.56 -2.98 -12.11
N GLU A 146 -2.32 -3.21 -13.39
CA GLU A 146 -2.23 -4.56 -13.96
C GLU A 146 -1.11 -5.37 -13.32
N THR A 147 0.04 -4.73 -13.13
CA THR A 147 1.23 -5.32 -12.49
C THR A 147 0.96 -5.65 -11.02
N CYS A 148 0.44 -4.68 -10.25
CA CYS A 148 0.32 -4.80 -8.79
C CYS A 148 -0.93 -5.53 -8.32
N THR A 149 -1.84 -5.90 -9.22
CA THR A 149 -3.00 -6.75 -8.90
C THR A 149 -2.92 -8.12 -9.56
N GLY A 150 -1.96 -8.32 -10.48
CA GLY A 150 -1.87 -9.51 -11.31
C GLY A 150 -3.00 -9.62 -12.35
N ALA A 151 -3.72 -8.53 -12.62
CA ALA A 151 -4.78 -8.49 -13.64
C ALA A 151 -4.25 -8.76 -15.05
N GLU A 152 -2.95 -8.50 -15.29
CA GLU A 152 -2.24 -8.86 -16.52
C GLU A 152 -2.39 -10.34 -16.91
N ASN A 153 -2.65 -11.24 -15.94
CA ASN A 153 -2.82 -12.67 -16.16
C ASN A 153 -4.30 -13.11 -16.19
N LYS A 154 -5.25 -12.17 -16.15
CA LYS A 154 -6.69 -12.43 -16.13
C LYS A 154 -7.38 -11.77 -17.32
N VAL A 155 -7.75 -10.50 -17.16
CA VAL A 155 -8.39 -9.67 -18.17
C VAL A 155 -7.71 -8.30 -18.08
N PRO A 156 -7.05 -7.83 -19.14
CA PRO A 156 -6.45 -6.49 -19.18
C PRO A 156 -7.49 -5.41 -18.86
N PHE A 157 -7.06 -4.33 -18.22
CA PHE A 157 -7.96 -3.25 -17.79
C PHE A 157 -8.79 -2.70 -18.96
N MET A 158 -8.14 -2.48 -20.10
CA MET A 158 -8.77 -1.91 -21.30
C MET A 158 -9.79 -2.86 -21.95
N GLU A 159 -9.82 -4.14 -21.57
CA GLU A 159 -10.72 -5.16 -22.11
C GLU A 159 -11.85 -5.51 -21.12
N ASP A 160 -11.81 -5.01 -19.88
CA ASP A 160 -12.80 -5.31 -18.85
C ASP A 160 -14.06 -4.42 -18.97
N LEU A 161 -15.01 -4.85 -19.81
CA LEU A 161 -16.30 -4.17 -19.98
C LEU A 161 -17.22 -4.25 -18.74
N TYR A 162 -16.88 -5.08 -17.75
CA TYR A 162 -17.63 -5.23 -16.50
C TYR A 162 -16.90 -4.61 -15.32
N ASN A 163 -15.98 -3.69 -15.58
CA ASN A 163 -15.19 -2.98 -14.59
C ASN A 163 -16.09 -2.12 -13.69
N GLY A 164 -16.74 -2.74 -12.71
CA GLY A 164 -17.41 -2.13 -11.58
C GLY A 164 -16.61 -2.40 -10.31
N ASN A 165 -16.91 -1.64 -9.24
CA ASN A 165 -16.21 -1.84 -7.98
C ASN A 165 -17.14 -1.56 -6.79
N GLU A 166 -17.00 -2.39 -5.75
CA GLU A 166 -17.66 -2.22 -4.46
C GLU A 166 -16.62 -2.28 -3.34
N CYS A 167 -16.80 -1.42 -2.33
CA CYS A 167 -15.94 -1.32 -1.17
C CYS A 167 -16.77 -0.92 0.06
N ALA A 168 -16.41 -1.43 1.23
CA ALA A 168 -17.00 -1.01 2.50
C ALA A 168 -15.94 -0.33 3.36
N LEU A 169 -16.26 0.87 3.86
CA LEU A 169 -15.42 1.64 4.77
C LEU A 169 -16.09 1.69 6.15
N VAL A 170 -15.36 1.38 7.21
CA VAL A 170 -15.88 1.23 8.58
C VAL A 170 -15.67 2.53 9.36
N ILE A 171 -16.79 3.13 9.79
CA ILE A 171 -16.78 4.35 10.59
C ILE A 171 -16.10 4.11 11.94
N GLY A 172 -15.22 5.05 12.33
CA GLY A 172 -14.39 4.95 13.53
C GLY A 172 -13.20 4.01 13.40
N SER A 173 -13.00 3.37 12.24
CA SER A 173 -11.81 2.58 11.93
C SER A 173 -11.01 3.26 10.81
N ASN A 174 -11.46 3.14 9.57
CA ASN A 174 -10.82 3.71 8.39
C ASN A 174 -11.66 4.82 7.73
N MET A 175 -12.71 5.28 8.40
CA MET A 175 -13.53 6.43 8.02
C MET A 175 -13.77 7.32 9.25
N THR A 176 -13.43 8.61 9.16
CA THR A 176 -13.80 9.63 10.15
C THR A 176 -15.00 10.44 9.66
N ASP A 177 -15.69 11.15 10.56
CA ASP A 177 -16.86 11.97 10.20
C ASP A 177 -16.48 13.10 9.21
N GLU A 178 -15.33 13.73 9.41
CA GLU A 178 -14.80 14.73 8.47
C GLU A 178 -14.36 14.10 7.14
N GLY A 179 -13.86 12.86 7.18
CA GLY A 179 -13.54 12.08 6.00
C GLY A 179 -14.78 11.73 5.19
N LEU A 180 -15.88 11.38 5.85
CA LEU A 180 -17.17 11.12 5.20
C LEU A 180 -17.70 12.40 4.53
N SER A 181 -17.63 13.54 5.22
CA SER A 181 -18.05 14.83 4.64
C SER A 181 -17.23 15.19 3.39
N LEU A 182 -15.93 14.90 3.41
CA LEU A 182 -15.04 15.10 2.25
C LEU A 182 -15.37 14.12 1.10
N LEU A 183 -15.61 12.85 1.43
CA LEU A 183 -16.00 11.81 0.49
C LEU A 183 -17.31 12.17 -0.22
N GLU A 184 -18.33 12.60 0.52
CA GLU A 184 -19.62 13.04 -0.02
C GLU A 184 -19.44 14.14 -1.06
N LYS A 185 -18.66 15.17 -0.72
CA LYS A 185 -18.33 16.27 -1.63
C LYS A 185 -17.60 15.80 -2.89
N ASN A 186 -16.63 14.91 -2.76
CA ASN A 186 -15.85 14.39 -3.89
C ASN A 186 -16.72 13.49 -4.80
N ILE A 187 -17.62 12.70 -4.21
CA ILE A 187 -18.55 11.84 -4.95
C ILE A 187 -19.60 12.66 -5.71
N GLU A 188 -20.16 13.70 -5.09
CA GLU A 188 -21.14 14.57 -5.73
C GLU A 188 -20.59 15.20 -7.02
N ASN A 189 -19.33 15.65 -6.98
CA ASN A 189 -18.67 16.25 -8.14
C ASN A 189 -18.18 15.20 -9.16
N SER A 190 -18.04 13.92 -8.77
CA SER A 190 -17.45 12.85 -9.60
C SER A 190 -18.14 12.68 -10.95
N TYR A 191 -19.47 12.76 -10.97
CA TYR A 191 -20.23 12.59 -12.20
C TYR A 191 -20.13 13.83 -13.09
N GLN A 192 -20.17 15.02 -12.50
CA GLN A 192 -20.08 16.28 -13.25
C GLN A 192 -18.70 16.45 -13.88
N ASP A 193 -17.65 16.13 -13.13
CA ASP A 193 -16.27 16.37 -13.55
C ASP A 193 -15.74 15.26 -14.46
N TYR A 194 -16.17 14.01 -14.27
CA TYR A 194 -15.52 12.84 -14.90
C TYR A 194 -16.51 11.83 -15.50
N GLY A 195 -17.82 12.06 -15.41
CA GLY A 195 -18.83 11.08 -15.82
C GLY A 195 -18.87 9.83 -14.92
N ILE A 196 -18.13 9.80 -13.81
CA ILE A 196 -18.03 8.64 -12.93
C ILE A 196 -19.18 8.66 -11.92
N LYS A 197 -20.08 7.69 -12.03
CA LYS A 197 -21.17 7.50 -11.08
C LYS A 197 -20.74 6.61 -9.91
N VAL A 198 -20.34 7.24 -8.81
CA VAL A 198 -20.16 6.59 -7.51
C VAL A 198 -21.40 6.85 -6.66
N THR A 199 -21.88 5.81 -5.98
CA THR A 199 -22.94 5.89 -4.99
C THR A 199 -22.43 5.37 -3.66
N TYR A 200 -22.96 5.90 -2.55
CA TYR A 200 -22.69 5.34 -1.23
C TYR A 200 -24.00 5.06 -0.49
N LYS A 201 -23.94 4.11 0.44
CA LYS A 201 -25.02 3.80 1.38
C LYS A 201 -24.43 3.60 2.77
N LEU A 202 -25.11 4.13 3.79
CA LEU A 202 -24.81 3.77 5.17
C LEU A 202 -25.52 2.46 5.52
N SER A 203 -24.77 1.50 6.05
CA SER A 203 -25.30 0.24 6.56
C SER A 203 -24.62 -0.16 7.87
N ILE A 204 -25.03 -1.29 8.43
CA ILE A 204 -24.39 -1.88 9.61
C ILE A 204 -23.70 -3.16 9.15
N ASP A 205 -22.40 -3.25 9.41
CA ASP A 205 -21.64 -4.48 9.23
C ASP A 205 -22.19 -5.55 10.17
N LYS A 206 -22.62 -6.67 9.58
CA LYS A 206 -23.29 -7.74 10.32
C LYS A 206 -22.35 -8.52 11.24
N ASP A 207 -21.04 -8.47 10.98
CA ASP A 207 -20.04 -9.25 11.69
C ASP A 207 -19.50 -8.50 12.91
N PHE A 208 -19.39 -7.18 12.83
CA PHE A 208 -18.80 -6.33 13.85
C PHE A 208 -19.78 -5.34 14.49
N GLY A 209 -21.01 -5.24 13.97
CA GLY A 209 -22.03 -4.31 14.46
C GLY A 209 -21.65 -2.84 14.28
N LYS A 210 -20.69 -2.55 13.40
CA LYS A 210 -20.18 -1.19 13.15
C LYS A 210 -20.90 -0.56 11.98
N GLN A 211 -21.06 0.76 12.02
CA GLN A 211 -21.58 1.49 10.88
C GLN A 211 -20.54 1.49 9.75
N VAL A 212 -21.01 1.23 8.54
CA VAL A 212 -20.18 1.20 7.33
C VAL A 212 -20.74 2.07 6.23
N VAL A 213 -19.83 2.59 5.42
CA VAL A 213 -20.09 3.33 4.18
C VAL A 213 -19.81 2.36 3.04
N ASP A 214 -20.87 1.82 2.45
CA ASP A 214 -20.81 0.94 1.28
C ASP A 214 -20.73 1.79 0.03
N LEU A 215 -19.54 1.85 -0.59
CA LEU A 215 -19.27 2.53 -1.85
C LEU A 215 -19.45 1.59 -3.03
N LYS A 216 -20.09 2.10 -4.07
CA LYS A 216 -20.29 1.37 -5.32
C LYS A 216 -20.09 2.29 -6.53
N ARG A 217 -19.21 1.90 -7.43
CA ARG A 217 -19.15 2.45 -8.80
C ARG A 217 -19.76 1.43 -9.77
N ALA A 218 -20.71 1.88 -10.58
CA ALA A 218 -21.27 1.05 -11.65
C ALA A 218 -20.21 0.71 -12.71
N ALA A 219 -20.41 -0.41 -13.41
CA ALA A 219 -19.55 -0.76 -14.55
C ALA A 219 -19.55 0.37 -15.59
N MET A 220 -18.38 0.65 -16.15
CA MET A 220 -18.14 1.75 -17.08
C MET A 220 -17.17 1.28 -18.17
N ASP A 221 -17.24 1.90 -19.34
CA ASP A 221 -16.28 1.63 -20.41
C ASP A 221 -14.85 1.98 -19.94
N PRO A 222 -13.87 1.07 -20.09
CA PRO A 222 -12.48 1.35 -19.74
C PRO A 222 -11.89 2.59 -20.43
N ASN A 223 -12.37 2.96 -21.62
CA ASN A 223 -11.93 4.17 -22.32
C ASN A 223 -12.39 5.44 -21.58
N ASP A 224 -13.62 5.47 -21.07
CA ASP A 224 -14.12 6.61 -20.30
C ASP A 224 -13.33 6.76 -18.98
N LEU A 225 -13.02 5.64 -18.32
CA LEU A 225 -12.17 5.64 -17.13
C LEU A 225 -10.73 6.06 -17.44
N LYS A 226 -10.21 5.73 -18.63
CA LYS A 226 -8.90 6.20 -19.09
C LYS A 226 -8.89 7.71 -19.35
N GLU A 227 -9.96 8.29 -19.88
CA GLU A 227 -10.07 9.75 -20.00
C GLU A 227 -10.11 10.43 -18.63
N ALA A 228 -10.89 9.90 -17.68
CA ALA A 228 -10.89 10.41 -16.30
C ALA A 228 -9.50 10.34 -15.65
N LEU A 229 -8.74 9.27 -15.87
CA LEU A 229 -7.36 9.16 -15.41
C LEU A 229 -6.45 10.23 -16.03
N LYS A 230 -6.63 10.58 -17.30
CA LYS A 230 -5.87 11.67 -17.94
C LYS A 230 -6.20 13.01 -17.29
N ASP A 231 -7.47 13.27 -16.99
CA ASP A 231 -7.90 14.50 -16.32
C ASP A 231 -7.30 14.60 -14.91
N PHE A 232 -7.27 13.50 -14.16
CA PHE A 232 -6.61 13.46 -12.84
C PHE A 232 -5.12 13.84 -12.94
N VAL A 233 -4.41 13.30 -13.93
CA VAL A 233 -2.99 13.60 -14.18
C VAL A 233 -2.80 15.06 -14.60
N ILE A 234 -3.67 15.60 -15.46
CA ILE A 234 -3.63 17.01 -15.87
C ILE A 234 -3.83 17.93 -14.67
N GLU A 235 -4.82 17.64 -13.83
CA GLU A 235 -5.08 18.42 -12.61
C GLU A 235 -3.91 18.38 -11.63
N TYR A 236 -3.30 17.20 -11.43
CA TYR A 236 -2.11 17.05 -10.60
C TYR A 236 -0.98 18.00 -11.04
N PHE A 237 -0.68 18.03 -12.35
CA PHE A 237 0.37 18.90 -12.89
C PHE A 237 0.00 20.38 -12.84
N LYS A 238 -1.29 20.73 -13.02
CA LYS A 238 -1.77 22.11 -12.83
C LYS A 238 -1.52 22.58 -11.40
N GLU A 239 -1.82 21.75 -10.41
CA GLU A 239 -1.61 22.10 -9.00
C GLU A 239 -0.12 22.13 -8.62
N ASP A 240 0.69 21.16 -9.08
CA ASP A 240 2.14 21.17 -8.83
C ASP A 240 2.83 22.41 -9.42
N LYS A 241 2.37 22.87 -10.60
CA LYS A 241 2.82 24.12 -11.19
C LYS A 241 2.47 25.32 -10.31
N LYS A 242 1.24 25.43 -9.81
CA LYS A 242 0.85 26.51 -8.87
C LYS A 242 1.67 26.50 -7.59
N ILE A 243 2.00 25.32 -7.06
CA ILE A 243 2.86 25.19 -5.88
C ILE A 243 4.26 25.74 -6.20
N THR A 244 4.80 25.35 -7.36
CA THR A 244 6.13 25.79 -7.81
C THR A 244 6.19 27.31 -8.01
N ASP A 245 5.20 27.87 -8.71
CA ASP A 245 5.12 29.29 -9.09
C ASP A 245 4.75 30.22 -7.92
N SER A 246 4.30 29.68 -6.78
CA SER A 246 3.98 30.48 -5.59
C SER A 246 5.24 31.15 -5.02
N GLY A 247 5.31 32.49 -5.09
CA GLY A 247 6.50 33.28 -4.76
C GLY A 247 6.73 33.56 -3.27
N ALA A 248 5.75 33.33 -2.40
CA ALA A 248 5.78 33.74 -0.99
C ALA A 248 5.90 32.59 0.03
N ASN A 249 6.01 31.34 -0.43
CA ASN A 249 5.92 30.16 0.43
C ASN A 249 7.32 29.62 0.77
N SER A 250 7.53 29.22 2.03
CA SER A 250 8.78 28.56 2.45
C SER A 250 8.97 27.23 1.70
N LEU A 251 10.21 26.72 1.65
CA LEU A 251 10.50 25.41 1.06
C LEU A 251 9.71 24.29 1.75
N GLU A 252 9.51 24.40 3.07
CA GLU A 252 8.72 23.47 3.86
C GLU A 252 7.24 23.50 3.48
N ASP A 253 6.64 24.69 3.35
CA ASP A 253 5.25 24.82 2.92
C ASP A 253 5.04 24.24 1.50
N LYS A 254 5.97 24.52 0.57
CA LYS A 254 5.94 23.92 -0.77
C LYS A 254 6.03 22.40 -0.71
N ALA A 255 6.87 21.84 0.16
CA ALA A 255 6.99 20.40 0.34
C ALA A 255 5.70 19.78 0.92
N GLN A 256 5.10 20.41 1.93
CA GLN A 256 3.82 19.97 2.50
C GLN A 256 2.71 20.01 1.45
N ARG A 257 2.57 21.11 0.71
CA ARG A 257 1.57 21.23 -0.36
C ARG A 257 1.75 20.19 -1.46
N ARG A 258 3.00 19.88 -1.85
CA ARG A 258 3.29 18.80 -2.81
C ARG A 258 2.88 17.43 -2.28
N THR A 259 3.23 17.11 -1.04
CA THR A 259 2.79 15.88 -0.37
C THR A 259 1.27 15.76 -0.40
N MET A 260 0.54 16.85 -0.13
CA MET A 260 -0.92 16.82 -0.19
C MET A 260 -1.44 16.64 -1.63
N ASN A 261 -0.79 17.23 -2.63
CA ASN A 261 -1.13 17.02 -4.04
C ASN A 261 -0.95 15.53 -4.44
N ASP A 262 0.11 14.88 -3.97
CA ASP A 262 0.35 13.44 -4.18
C ASP A 262 -0.75 12.59 -3.54
N LEU A 263 -1.08 12.87 -2.28
CA LEU A 263 -2.13 12.19 -1.53
C LEU A 263 -3.51 12.39 -2.17
N ASN A 264 -3.79 13.59 -2.69
CA ASN A 264 -5.04 13.89 -3.39
C ASN A 264 -5.17 13.11 -4.70
N LEU A 265 -4.10 12.97 -5.47
CA LEU A 265 -4.13 12.14 -6.68
C LEU A 265 -4.38 10.66 -6.33
N ALA A 266 -3.70 10.14 -5.31
CA ALA A 266 -3.96 8.78 -4.82
C ALA A 266 -5.40 8.60 -4.34
N ARG A 267 -5.95 9.58 -3.61
CA ARG A 267 -7.34 9.58 -3.14
C ARG A 267 -8.35 9.57 -4.27
N LYS A 268 -8.10 10.27 -5.36
CA LYS A 268 -8.98 10.20 -6.53
C LYS A 268 -9.09 8.77 -7.06
N LEU A 269 -7.97 8.04 -7.16
CA LEU A 269 -8.01 6.64 -7.60
C LEU A 269 -8.89 5.78 -6.68
N THR A 270 -8.80 5.99 -5.38
CA THR A 270 -9.49 5.18 -4.38
C THR A 270 -10.95 5.59 -4.20
N GLN A 271 -11.28 6.87 -4.03
CA GLN A 271 -12.66 7.33 -3.82
C GLN A 271 -13.52 7.21 -5.08
N HIS A 272 -12.95 7.43 -6.28
CA HIS A 272 -13.66 7.20 -7.53
C HIS A 272 -13.67 5.72 -7.96
N ARG A 273 -12.93 4.85 -7.24
CA ARG A 273 -12.85 3.40 -7.50
C ARG A 273 -12.52 3.08 -8.97
N ILE A 274 -11.50 3.74 -9.52
CA ILE A 274 -11.15 3.69 -10.94
C ILE A 274 -10.93 2.26 -11.44
N PHE A 275 -10.18 1.48 -10.67
CA PHE A 275 -9.87 0.10 -10.99
C PHE A 275 -10.88 -0.87 -10.36
N PRO A 276 -11.11 -2.05 -10.95
CA PRO A 276 -12.05 -3.03 -10.41
C PRO A 276 -11.56 -3.64 -9.09
N SER A 277 -10.26 -3.51 -8.77
CA SER A 277 -9.67 -3.86 -7.48
C SER A 277 -8.36 -3.10 -7.24
N GLY A 278 -7.80 -3.20 -6.04
CA GLY A 278 -6.42 -2.75 -5.78
C GLY A 278 -6.20 -1.23 -5.81
N ASN A 279 -7.25 -0.41 -5.86
CA ASN A 279 -7.12 1.05 -5.92
C ASN A 279 -6.17 1.61 -4.84
N THR A 280 -6.28 1.12 -3.60
CA THR A 280 -5.40 1.55 -2.50
C THR A 280 -3.94 1.14 -2.71
N MET A 281 -3.69 -0.05 -3.28
CA MET A 281 -2.34 -0.50 -3.64
C MET A 281 -1.72 0.42 -4.69
N VAL A 282 -2.50 0.75 -5.73
CA VAL A 282 -2.07 1.67 -6.79
C VAL A 282 -1.81 3.06 -6.22
N GLY A 283 -2.69 3.57 -5.36
CA GLY A 283 -2.52 4.86 -4.69
C GLY A 283 -1.24 4.93 -3.85
N HIS A 284 -0.96 3.91 -3.05
CA HIS A 284 0.27 3.82 -2.24
C HIS A 284 1.54 3.75 -3.10
N LEU A 285 1.54 2.93 -4.17
CA LEU A 285 2.65 2.83 -5.11
C LEU A 285 2.85 4.12 -5.90
N LEU A 286 1.77 4.80 -6.28
CA LEU A 286 1.81 6.09 -6.95
C LEU A 286 2.48 7.18 -6.11
N ILE A 287 2.12 7.28 -4.83
CA ILE A 287 2.77 8.23 -3.90
C ILE A 287 4.28 8.00 -3.91
N ASN A 288 4.72 6.73 -3.86
CA ASN A 288 6.14 6.39 -3.88
C ASN A 288 6.80 6.64 -5.24
N PHE A 289 6.11 6.40 -6.35
CA PHE A 289 6.61 6.77 -7.69
C PHE A 289 6.93 8.28 -7.75
N LEU A 290 6.01 9.12 -7.28
CA LEU A 290 6.17 10.58 -7.32
C LEU A 290 7.30 11.08 -6.41
N ARG A 291 7.55 10.37 -5.29
CA ARG A 291 8.70 10.61 -4.41
C ARG A 291 10.02 10.22 -5.04
N LEU A 292 10.10 9.02 -5.64
CA LEU A 292 11.29 8.53 -6.33
C LEU A 292 11.68 9.46 -7.50
N LYS A 293 10.69 9.97 -8.26
CA LYS A 293 10.90 10.99 -9.30
C LYS A 293 11.53 12.28 -8.76
N ARG A 294 11.26 12.62 -7.50
CA ARG A 294 11.85 13.76 -6.78
C ARG A 294 13.13 13.40 -6.01
N ARG A 295 13.69 12.20 -6.23
CA ARG A 295 14.90 11.71 -5.53
C ARG A 295 14.70 11.60 -4.00
N GLN A 296 13.46 11.41 -3.56
CA GLN A 296 13.11 11.29 -2.15
C GLN A 296 13.03 9.82 -1.74
N SER A 297 13.40 9.51 -0.49
CA SER A 297 13.28 8.18 0.08
C SER A 297 11.83 7.67 0.03
N PRO A 298 11.63 6.34 -0.11
CA PRO A 298 10.33 5.70 0.08
C PRO A 298 9.63 6.12 1.37
N ALA A 299 8.30 6.11 1.35
CA ALA A 299 7.47 6.35 2.51
C ALA A 299 6.29 5.38 2.54
N SER A 300 5.69 5.23 3.71
CA SER A 300 4.46 4.45 3.87
C SER A 300 3.42 5.26 4.63
N LEU A 301 2.15 4.99 4.36
CA LEU A 301 1.05 5.45 5.23
C LEU A 301 1.03 4.62 6.51
N VAL A 302 0.58 5.22 7.61
CA VAL A 302 0.29 4.49 8.87
C VAL A 302 -0.83 3.48 8.64
N ASN A 303 -1.86 3.89 7.92
CA ASN A 303 -2.97 3.06 7.50
C ASN A 303 -3.33 3.39 6.05
N TYR A 304 -3.33 2.37 5.20
CA TYR A 304 -3.52 2.57 3.76
C TYR A 304 -4.96 3.01 3.45
N ASP A 305 -5.91 2.58 4.29
CA ASP A 305 -7.31 2.95 4.14
C ASP A 305 -7.60 4.41 4.53
N ASP A 306 -6.65 5.10 5.18
CA ASP A 306 -6.81 6.53 5.52
C ASP A 306 -6.91 7.40 4.25
N ILE A 307 -6.41 6.93 3.11
CA ILE A 307 -6.55 7.63 1.82
C ILE A 307 -8.04 7.89 1.51
N ASP A 308 -8.89 6.90 1.77
CA ASP A 308 -10.32 6.95 1.47
C ASP A 308 -11.12 7.78 2.47
N GLY A 309 -10.80 7.65 3.76
CA GLY A 309 -11.70 8.06 4.83
C GLY A 309 -11.10 9.02 5.86
N SER A 310 -9.91 9.57 5.63
CA SER A 310 -9.36 10.64 6.48
C SER A 310 -9.37 12.00 5.80
N HIS A 311 -9.68 13.03 6.59
CA HIS A 311 -9.54 14.42 6.20
C HIS A 311 -8.06 14.82 5.98
N ASP A 312 -7.81 15.75 5.05
CA ASP A 312 -6.49 16.15 4.56
C ASP A 312 -5.43 16.37 5.63
N LYS A 313 -5.73 17.23 6.62
CA LYS A 313 -4.81 17.55 7.71
C LYS A 313 -4.32 16.30 8.46
N LYS A 314 -5.22 15.35 8.75
CA LYS A 314 -4.88 14.12 9.46
C LYS A 314 -4.09 13.18 8.56
N LEU A 315 -4.54 12.99 7.31
CA LEU A 315 -3.87 12.13 6.34
C LEU A 315 -2.43 12.59 6.09
N GLN A 316 -2.24 13.88 5.84
CA GLN A 316 -0.92 14.47 5.60
C GLN A 316 -0.01 14.36 6.82
N LYS A 317 -0.54 14.67 8.02
CA LYS A 317 0.22 14.54 9.27
C LYS A 317 0.70 13.10 9.49
N ASN A 318 -0.21 12.13 9.42
CA ASN A 318 0.11 10.71 9.61
C ASN A 318 1.17 10.23 8.60
N PHE A 319 1.06 10.68 7.35
CA PHE A 319 2.03 10.32 6.31
C PHE A 319 3.43 10.89 6.60
N ILE A 320 3.53 12.15 7.04
CA ILE A 320 4.81 12.80 7.38
C ILE A 320 5.45 12.14 8.60
N GLU A 321 4.67 11.85 9.64
CA GLU A 321 5.17 11.22 10.87
C GLU A 321 5.75 9.83 10.57
N ASN A 322 5.00 8.98 9.87
CA ASN A 322 5.46 7.62 9.54
C ASN A 322 6.65 7.59 8.57
N MET A 323 6.76 8.59 7.69
CA MET A 323 7.94 8.77 6.84
C MET A 323 9.19 9.01 7.69
N ASN A 324 9.11 9.86 8.72
CA ASN A 324 10.24 10.15 9.59
C ASN A 324 10.65 8.93 10.42
N ASP A 325 9.68 8.19 10.96
CA ASP A 325 9.93 6.98 11.75
C ASP A 325 10.72 5.93 10.96
N LEU A 326 10.32 5.68 9.70
CA LEU A 326 11.00 4.72 8.83
C LEU A 326 12.45 5.14 8.48
N VAL A 327 12.70 6.44 8.36
CA VAL A 327 14.05 6.99 8.12
C VAL A 327 14.92 6.79 9.36
N THR A 328 14.42 7.16 10.54
CA THR A 328 15.15 7.03 11.79
C THR A 328 15.45 5.57 12.15
N GLU A 329 14.52 4.63 11.89
CA GLU A 329 14.79 3.21 12.07
C GLU A 329 15.88 2.68 11.12
N ALA A 330 15.87 3.07 9.84
CA ALA A 330 16.89 2.67 8.88
C ALA A 330 18.28 3.15 9.31
N GLU A 331 18.40 4.40 9.78
CA GLU A 331 19.65 4.97 10.30
C GLU A 331 20.14 4.22 11.56
N ASN A 332 19.24 3.94 12.51
CA ASN A 332 19.57 3.24 13.74
C ASN A 332 20.02 1.78 13.50
N ASN A 333 19.38 1.08 12.56
CA ASN A 333 19.76 -0.29 12.20
C ASN A 333 21.10 -0.36 11.47
N PHE A 334 21.43 0.65 10.65
CA PHE A 334 22.74 0.77 10.04
C PHE A 334 23.84 0.95 11.09
N ILE A 335 23.65 1.82 12.08
CA ILE A 335 24.62 2.07 13.16
C ILE A 335 24.86 0.80 13.99
N LYS A 336 23.80 0.09 14.39
CA LYS A 336 23.92 -1.16 15.17
C LYS A 336 24.68 -2.27 14.43
N ARG A 337 24.55 -2.35 13.09
CA ARG A 337 25.27 -3.33 12.25
C ARG A 337 26.71 -2.89 11.95
N ALA A 338 26.97 -1.60 11.82
CA ALA A 338 28.33 -1.08 11.71
C ALA A 338 29.13 -1.38 13.00
N ASP A 339 28.53 -1.17 14.17
CA ASP A 339 29.17 -1.47 15.46
C ASP A 339 29.42 -2.98 15.68
N SER A 340 28.59 -3.87 15.12
CA SER A 340 28.79 -5.31 15.22
C SER A 340 29.80 -5.87 14.20
N SER A 341 30.05 -5.16 13.10
CA SER A 341 31.08 -5.50 12.11
C SER A 341 32.48 -4.96 12.46
N VAL A 342 32.56 -3.90 13.28
CA VAL A 342 33.83 -3.39 13.83
C VAL A 342 34.33 -4.21 15.02
N ARG A 343 33.47 -5.05 15.63
CA ARG A 343 33.82 -5.95 16.75
C ARG A 343 34.14 -7.39 16.33
N ARG A 344 34.38 -7.67 15.05
CA ARG A 344 34.86 -8.98 14.55
C ARG A 344 36.32 -8.94 14.16
#